data_AF-A0A419E9E4-F1
#
_entry.id   AF-A0A419E9E4-F1
#
_cell.length_a   1.000
_cell.length_b   1.000
_cell.length_c   1.000
_cell.angle_alpha   90.00
_cell.angle_beta   90.00
_cell.angle_gamma   90.00
#
_symmetry.space_group_name_H-M   'P 1'
#
loop_
_entity.id
_entity.type
_entity.pdbx_description
1 polymer ?
#
loop_
_entity_poly.entity_id
_entity_poly.type
_entity_poly.pdbx_seq_one_letter_code
_entity_poly.pdbx_strand_id
1 'polypeptide(L)'
;MLALFSSVLLTTPNITGIVLAAMLFAAIGLSTVFERRAFCRYLCPVGGFIGLYSQTAPIELRIKDKQVCVTCEGKPCYNGSVAGYGCPWDVFPGGLTKNTYCGLCMECIRTCPHDNIAINLRPFSADFAKPSTRMDEAFKAFIMLGSAIIYAGVLLGPWGMFKDAAYNVGSSSWFIYAIVFLAIIFVVLPGLFTLGIQTAKNTLSLKQRFASLSTALIPLGLMFWVAFSLSFVLTNVSYIFAALSDPLGLGWNLFGTANTAWQPMLTSILAPAQTLALVGGLIWSARTAQKAAGEVKVSPIPVIIYCFIATSLMLWLLL
;
A
#
# COMPACT_ATOMS: atom_id res chain seq x y z
N MET A 1 -10.23 -6.41 6.75
CA MET A 1 -10.69 -7.82 6.77
C MET A 1 -9.70 -8.74 6.09
N LEU A 2 -9.32 -8.59 4.81
CA LEU A 2 -8.32 -9.50 4.18
C LEU A 2 -7.01 -9.62 4.98
N ALA A 3 -6.57 -8.54 5.63
CA ALA A 3 -5.37 -8.57 6.47
C ALA A 3 -5.45 -9.51 7.68
N LEU A 4 -6.65 -9.92 8.13
CA LEU A 4 -6.81 -10.88 9.24
C LEU A 4 -6.68 -12.34 8.79
N PHE A 5 -6.89 -12.59 7.50
CA PHE A 5 -6.88 -13.93 6.91
C PHE A 5 -5.62 -14.18 6.07
N SER A 6 -4.67 -13.25 6.06
CA SER A 6 -3.50 -13.30 5.18
C SER A 6 -2.64 -14.55 5.41
N SER A 7 -2.47 -14.98 6.65
CA SER A 7 -1.72 -16.19 7.03
C SER A 7 -2.20 -17.41 6.23
N VAL A 8 -3.50 -17.64 6.23
CA VAL A 8 -4.14 -18.74 5.52
C VAL A 8 -4.14 -18.48 4.01
N LEU A 9 -4.47 -17.26 3.58
CA LEU A 9 -4.47 -16.86 2.17
C LEU A 9 -3.12 -17.01 1.47
N LEU A 10 -2.01 -16.88 2.21
CA LEU A 10 -0.66 -16.96 1.65
C LEU A 10 -0.08 -18.37 1.68
N THR A 11 -0.63 -19.28 2.48
CA THR A 11 -0.05 -20.62 2.70
C THR A 11 -0.89 -21.76 2.18
N THR A 12 -2.17 -21.53 1.87
CA THR A 12 -3.07 -22.59 1.40
C THR A 12 -3.59 -22.26 -0.01
N PRO A 13 -3.06 -22.90 -1.07
CA PRO A 13 -3.36 -22.51 -2.46
C PRO A 13 -4.85 -22.65 -2.80
N ASN A 14 -5.54 -23.64 -2.23
CA ASN A 14 -6.97 -23.84 -2.43
C ASN A 14 -7.79 -22.64 -1.92
N ILE A 15 -7.46 -22.12 -0.73
CA ILE A 15 -8.17 -20.97 -0.15
C ILE A 15 -7.84 -19.70 -0.94
N THR A 16 -6.58 -19.53 -1.35
CA THR A 16 -6.19 -18.43 -2.25
C THR A 16 -7.03 -18.46 -3.53
N GLY A 17 -7.15 -19.62 -4.18
CA GLY A 17 -7.94 -19.79 -5.40
C GLY A 17 -9.41 -19.47 -5.20
N ILE A 18 -10.02 -19.97 -4.12
CA ILE A 18 -11.43 -19.69 -3.77
C ILE A 18 -11.65 -18.20 -3.54
N VAL A 19 -10.77 -17.52 -2.80
CA VAL A 19 -10.91 -16.09 -2.51
C VAL A 19 -10.70 -15.23 -3.75
N LEU A 20 -9.73 -15.56 -4.61
CA LEU A 20 -9.53 -14.88 -5.88
C LEU A 20 -10.73 -15.06 -6.82
N ALA A 21 -11.27 -16.28 -6.91
CA ALA A 21 -12.48 -16.55 -7.68
C ALA A 21 -13.68 -15.77 -7.12
N ALA A 22 -13.88 -15.77 -5.80
CA ALA A 22 -14.92 -15.00 -5.15
C ALA A 22 -14.79 -13.49 -5.41
N MET A 23 -13.57 -12.94 -5.35
CA MET A 23 -13.31 -11.54 -5.70
C MET A 23 -13.61 -11.24 -7.18
N LEU A 24 -13.27 -12.16 -8.09
CA LEU A 24 -13.57 -12.02 -9.51
C LEU A 24 -15.08 -12.00 -9.77
N PHE A 25 -15.83 -12.98 -9.24
CA PHE A 25 -17.28 -13.02 -9.40
C PHE A 25 -17.97 -11.85 -8.71
N ALA A 26 -17.50 -11.41 -7.55
CA ALA A 26 -17.98 -10.20 -6.91
C ALA A 26 -17.72 -8.96 -7.77
N ALA A 27 -16.55 -8.85 -8.40
CA ALA A 27 -16.26 -7.75 -9.31
C ALA A 27 -17.17 -7.75 -10.55
N ILE A 28 -17.42 -8.92 -11.15
CA ILE A 28 -18.35 -9.09 -12.26
C ILE A 28 -19.76 -8.69 -11.83
N GLY A 29 -20.26 -9.24 -10.72
CA GLY A 29 -21.60 -8.93 -10.21
C GLY A 29 -21.79 -7.47 -9.82
N LEU A 30 -20.78 -6.81 -9.24
CA LEU A 30 -20.85 -5.37 -8.98
C LEU A 30 -20.81 -4.57 -10.28
N SER A 31 -20.07 -5.01 -11.31
CA SER A 31 -19.96 -4.30 -12.58
C SER A 31 -21.24 -4.29 -13.41
N THR A 32 -22.16 -5.24 -13.18
CA THR A 32 -23.46 -5.26 -13.87
C THR A 32 -24.47 -4.31 -13.25
N VAL A 33 -24.32 -3.99 -11.95
CA VAL A 33 -25.24 -3.12 -11.20
C VAL A 33 -24.68 -1.70 -11.03
N PHE A 34 -23.38 -1.56 -10.83
CA PHE A 34 -22.71 -0.31 -10.51
C PHE A 34 -21.66 0.06 -11.56
N GLU A 35 -21.69 1.31 -11.99
CA GLU A 35 -20.71 1.85 -12.94
C GLU A 35 -19.35 2.18 -12.27
N ARG A 36 -18.36 2.56 -13.09
CA ARG A 36 -17.07 3.15 -12.67
C ARG A 36 -16.28 2.31 -11.66
N ARG A 37 -16.02 1.04 -12.01
CA ARG A 37 -15.17 0.09 -11.24
C ARG A 37 -15.47 0.14 -9.74
N ALA A 38 -16.75 0.09 -9.37
CA ALA A 38 -17.21 0.19 -7.99
C ALA A 38 -16.51 -0.82 -7.06
N PHE A 39 -16.29 -2.05 -7.55
CA PHE A 39 -15.51 -3.05 -6.83
C PHE A 39 -14.12 -2.52 -6.45
N CYS A 40 -13.33 -2.04 -7.40
CA CYS A 40 -11.97 -1.55 -7.14
C CYS A 40 -11.92 -0.31 -6.25
N ARG A 41 -12.95 0.55 -6.30
CA ARG A 41 -12.99 1.81 -5.57
C ARG A 41 -13.45 1.65 -4.12
N TYR A 42 -14.44 0.80 -3.88
CA TYR A 42 -15.13 0.74 -2.59
C TYR A 42 -14.98 -0.59 -1.88
N LEU A 43 -14.91 -1.72 -2.61
CA LEU A 43 -14.93 -3.05 -2.00
C LEU A 43 -13.55 -3.71 -1.93
N CYS A 44 -12.73 -3.52 -2.95
CA CYS A 44 -11.41 -4.13 -3.06
C CYS A 44 -10.43 -3.45 -2.09
N PRO A 45 -9.99 -4.13 -1.02
CA PRO A 45 -9.08 -3.53 -0.06
C PRO A 45 -7.70 -3.26 -0.68
N VAL A 46 -7.31 -4.03 -1.70
CA VAL A 46 -6.04 -3.86 -2.42
C VAL A 46 -6.00 -2.51 -3.16
N GLY A 47 -7.14 -2.05 -3.71
CA GLY A 47 -7.23 -0.77 -4.41
C GLY A 47 -6.85 0.41 -3.52
N GLY A 48 -7.27 0.40 -2.25
CA GLY A 48 -6.92 1.44 -1.29
C GLY A 48 -5.42 1.49 -0.96
N PHE A 49 -4.77 0.33 -0.88
CA PHE A 49 -3.34 0.23 -0.56
C PHE A 49 -2.45 0.59 -1.75
N ILE A 50 -2.78 0.09 -2.96
CA ILE A 50 -2.10 0.48 -4.20
C ILE A 50 -2.24 1.99 -4.40
N GLY A 51 -3.44 2.54 -4.20
CA GLY A 51 -3.67 3.97 -4.24
C GLY A 51 -2.73 4.73 -3.29
N LEU A 52 -2.65 4.33 -2.01
CA LEU A 52 -1.80 4.99 -1.04
C LEU A 52 -0.31 5.01 -1.45
N TYR A 53 0.21 3.89 -1.97
CA TYR A 53 1.60 3.79 -2.42
C TYR A 53 1.86 4.37 -3.81
N SER A 54 0.84 4.54 -4.66
CA SER A 54 1.00 5.23 -5.95
C SER A 54 1.49 6.67 -5.82
N GLN A 55 1.37 7.26 -4.63
CA GLN A 55 1.94 8.57 -4.30
C GLN A 55 3.46 8.63 -4.43
N THR A 56 4.15 7.47 -4.35
CA THR A 56 5.60 7.38 -4.52
C THR A 56 6.01 7.23 -5.99
N ALA A 57 5.08 6.89 -6.89
CA ALA A 57 5.39 6.57 -8.28
C ALA A 57 6.04 7.75 -9.03
N PRO A 58 7.03 7.47 -9.91
CA PRO A 58 7.70 8.48 -10.74
C PRO A 58 6.92 8.82 -12.02
N ILE A 59 5.77 8.20 -12.24
CA ILE A 59 4.90 8.42 -13.40
C ILE A 59 3.58 9.00 -12.92
N GLU A 60 3.08 10.01 -13.62
CA GLU A 60 1.75 10.55 -13.41
C GLU A 60 1.03 10.87 -14.71
N LEU A 61 -0.28 10.97 -14.61
CA LEU A 61 -1.15 11.45 -15.69
C LEU A 61 -1.70 12.81 -15.30
N ARG A 62 -1.46 13.84 -16.13
CA ARG A 62 -1.93 15.22 -15.90
C ARG A 62 -2.40 15.86 -17.19
N ILE A 63 -3.17 16.92 -17.05
CA ILE A 63 -3.52 17.79 -18.19
C ILE A 63 -2.32 18.65 -18.62
N LYS A 64 -2.19 18.93 -19.92
CA LYS A 64 -1.13 19.80 -20.47
C LYS A 64 -1.46 21.27 -20.22
N ASP A 65 -2.66 21.69 -20.60
CA ASP A 65 -3.16 23.07 -20.49
C ASP A 65 -4.50 23.14 -19.74
N LYS A 66 -4.56 23.98 -18.70
CA LYS A 66 -5.77 24.23 -17.93
C LYS A 66 -6.84 24.99 -18.72
N GLN A 67 -6.46 25.92 -19.58
CA GLN A 67 -7.43 26.73 -20.33
C GLN A 67 -8.17 25.88 -21.36
N VAL A 68 -7.45 25.03 -22.09
CA VAL A 68 -8.06 24.03 -22.99
C VAL A 68 -8.98 23.09 -22.20
N CYS A 69 -8.57 22.69 -20.99
CA CYS A 69 -9.41 21.87 -20.13
C CYS A 69 -10.68 22.61 -19.70
N VAL A 70 -10.63 23.92 -19.43
CA VAL A 70 -11.79 24.74 -19.02
C VAL A 70 -12.80 24.88 -20.17
N THR A 71 -12.33 25.18 -21.38
CA THR A 71 -13.18 25.42 -22.56
C THR A 71 -13.75 24.14 -23.19
N CYS A 72 -13.17 22.97 -22.91
CA CYS A 72 -13.64 21.68 -23.43
C CYS A 72 -15.07 21.35 -22.93
N GLU A 73 -16.08 21.43 -23.79
CA GLU A 73 -17.46 21.11 -23.42
C GLU A 73 -17.65 19.59 -23.23
N GLY A 74 -18.58 19.20 -22.34
CA GLY A 74 -18.92 17.80 -22.08
C GLY A 74 -17.86 16.98 -21.33
N LYS A 75 -16.60 17.46 -21.23
CA LYS A 75 -15.46 16.77 -20.57
C LYS A 75 -15.39 15.26 -20.90
N PRO A 76 -15.20 14.87 -22.18
CA PRO A 76 -15.15 13.46 -22.61
C PRO A 76 -14.20 12.57 -21.79
N CYS A 77 -13.09 13.12 -21.30
CA CYS A 77 -12.13 12.40 -20.47
C CYS A 77 -12.69 11.88 -19.14
N TYR A 78 -13.83 12.41 -18.68
CA TYR A 78 -14.53 11.99 -17.47
C TYR A 78 -15.89 11.38 -17.76
N ASN A 79 -16.67 11.95 -18.69
CA ASN A 79 -18.01 11.46 -19.02
C ASN A 79 -18.04 10.36 -20.08
N GLY A 80 -16.96 10.19 -20.83
CA GLY A 80 -16.87 9.29 -21.98
C GLY A 80 -17.23 9.97 -23.29
N SER A 81 -16.95 9.29 -24.39
CA SER A 81 -17.30 9.70 -25.75
C SER A 81 -17.45 8.49 -26.66
N VAL A 82 -17.75 8.72 -27.94
CA VAL A 82 -17.71 7.68 -28.97
C VAL A 82 -16.36 6.97 -29.07
N ALA A 83 -15.27 7.61 -28.62
CA ALA A 83 -13.93 7.04 -28.68
C ALA A 83 -13.64 6.03 -27.54
N GLY A 84 -14.41 6.04 -26.45
CA GLY A 84 -14.18 5.18 -25.29
C GLY A 84 -14.91 5.62 -24.02
N TYR A 85 -14.69 4.86 -22.95
CA TYR A 85 -15.33 5.10 -21.67
C TYR A 85 -14.77 6.35 -20.96
N GLY A 86 -15.62 7.01 -20.18
CA GLY A 86 -15.17 8.02 -19.23
C GLY A 86 -14.27 7.42 -18.15
N CYS A 87 -13.59 8.27 -17.37
CA CYS A 87 -12.66 7.83 -16.33
C CYS A 87 -13.28 6.73 -15.43
N PRO A 88 -12.81 5.47 -15.53
CA PRO A 88 -13.41 4.35 -14.80
C PRO A 88 -13.19 4.43 -13.29
N TRP A 89 -12.26 5.27 -12.85
CA TRP A 89 -11.95 5.52 -11.45
C TRP A 89 -12.74 6.69 -10.87
N ASP A 90 -13.60 7.33 -11.67
CA ASP A 90 -14.42 8.49 -11.29
C ASP A 90 -13.57 9.63 -10.73
N VAL A 91 -12.43 9.86 -11.39
CA VAL A 91 -11.50 10.93 -11.08
C VAL A 91 -11.49 11.88 -12.25
N PHE A 92 -11.74 13.15 -12.00
CA PHE A 92 -11.67 14.18 -13.04
C PHE A 92 -10.20 14.54 -13.34
N PRO A 93 -9.66 14.27 -14.55
CA PRO A 93 -8.24 14.52 -14.85
C PRO A 93 -7.82 15.98 -14.70
N GLY A 94 -8.72 16.93 -14.94
CA GLY A 94 -8.42 18.36 -14.83
C GLY A 94 -8.20 18.86 -13.39
N GLY A 95 -8.75 18.14 -12.40
CA GLY A 95 -8.55 18.43 -10.97
C GLY A 95 -7.55 17.50 -10.29
N LEU A 96 -6.88 16.63 -11.05
CA LEU A 96 -6.04 15.59 -10.49
C LEU A 96 -4.71 16.17 -9.98
N THR A 97 -4.51 16.11 -8.67
CA THR A 97 -3.30 16.60 -8.00
C THR A 97 -2.46 15.50 -7.38
N LYS A 98 -3.06 14.33 -7.13
CA LYS A 98 -2.41 13.16 -6.51
C LYS A 98 -2.73 11.89 -7.28
N ASN A 99 -1.84 10.91 -7.22
CA ASN A 99 -2.05 9.62 -7.88
C ASN A 99 -2.96 8.68 -7.09
N THR A 100 -3.26 8.97 -5.81
CA THR A 100 -3.96 8.07 -4.88
C THR A 100 -5.22 7.41 -5.42
N TYR A 101 -6.01 8.13 -6.22
CA TYR A 101 -7.29 7.64 -6.73
C TYR A 101 -7.27 7.36 -8.23
N CYS A 102 -6.15 7.63 -8.92
CA CYS A 102 -6.01 7.36 -10.34
C CYS A 102 -5.37 5.99 -10.54
N GLY A 103 -6.11 5.03 -11.09
CA GLY A 103 -5.55 3.71 -11.43
C GLY A 103 -4.81 3.66 -12.76
N LEU A 104 -4.36 4.80 -13.30
CA LEU A 104 -3.53 4.92 -14.50
C LEU A 104 -3.99 4.07 -15.70
N CYS A 105 -5.31 3.95 -15.92
CA CYS A 105 -5.86 3.14 -17.03
C CYS A 105 -5.79 3.80 -18.41
N MET A 106 -5.39 5.08 -18.48
CA MET A 106 -5.18 5.85 -19.71
C MET A 106 -6.40 6.07 -20.62
N GLU A 107 -7.61 5.64 -20.24
CA GLU A 107 -8.86 5.89 -21.00
C GLU A 107 -9.12 7.37 -21.28
N CYS A 108 -8.71 8.25 -20.35
CA CYS A 108 -8.85 9.69 -20.53
C CYS A 108 -7.99 10.25 -21.67
N ILE A 109 -6.83 9.64 -21.98
CA ILE A 109 -5.99 10.02 -23.13
C ILE A 109 -6.74 9.69 -24.42
N ARG A 110 -7.31 8.48 -24.49
CA ARG A 110 -8.06 8.01 -25.66
C ARG A 110 -9.31 8.83 -25.94
N THR A 111 -9.99 9.32 -24.90
CA THR A 111 -11.26 10.05 -25.03
C THR A 111 -11.10 11.57 -25.16
N CYS A 112 -9.91 12.13 -24.93
CA CYS A 112 -9.69 13.57 -24.98
C CYS A 112 -9.67 14.09 -26.43
N PRO A 113 -10.61 14.97 -26.84
CA PRO A 113 -10.67 15.46 -28.22
C PRO A 113 -9.56 16.48 -28.57
N HIS A 114 -8.90 17.05 -27.56
CA HIS A 114 -7.89 18.09 -27.74
C HIS A 114 -6.46 17.62 -27.43
N ASP A 115 -6.23 16.31 -27.31
CA ASP A 115 -4.92 15.74 -26.91
C ASP A 115 -4.30 16.47 -25.69
N ASN A 116 -5.14 16.81 -24.71
CA ASN A 116 -4.74 17.67 -23.60
C ASN A 116 -4.33 16.88 -22.35
N ILE A 117 -4.08 15.58 -22.47
CA ILE A 117 -3.68 14.70 -21.36
C ILE A 117 -2.36 14.03 -21.72
N ALA A 118 -1.40 14.06 -20.79
CA ALA A 118 -0.08 13.47 -20.97
C ALA A 118 0.30 12.57 -19.79
N ILE A 119 1.15 11.60 -20.09
CA ILE A 119 1.90 10.84 -19.09
C ILE A 119 3.22 11.57 -18.89
N ASN A 120 3.46 12.03 -17.66
CA ASN A 120 4.65 12.79 -17.31
C ASN A 120 5.52 11.99 -16.34
N LEU A 121 6.83 12.16 -16.48
CA LEU A 121 7.79 11.76 -15.45
C LEU A 121 7.82 12.85 -14.37
N ARG A 122 7.81 12.43 -13.11
CA ARG A 122 7.87 13.32 -11.96
C ARG A 122 8.91 12.83 -10.95
N PRO A 123 9.40 13.72 -10.06
CA PRO A 123 10.24 13.30 -8.96
C PRO A 123 9.57 12.22 -8.11
N PHE A 124 10.36 11.25 -7.66
CA PHE A 124 9.90 10.22 -6.75
C PHE A 124 9.22 10.85 -5.52
N SER A 125 8.04 10.35 -5.14
CA SER A 125 7.29 10.84 -3.97
C SER A 125 6.78 12.28 -4.02
N ALA A 126 6.60 12.85 -5.22
CA ALA A 126 6.11 14.23 -5.39
C ALA A 126 4.78 14.52 -4.66
N ASP A 127 3.88 13.54 -4.53
CA ASP A 127 2.58 13.74 -3.87
C ASP A 127 2.69 14.03 -2.36
N PHE A 128 3.79 13.65 -1.73
CA PHE A 128 4.05 13.96 -0.32
C PHE A 128 4.42 15.42 -0.08
N ALA A 129 4.67 16.20 -1.14
CA ALA A 129 4.85 17.65 -1.02
C ALA A 129 3.57 18.34 -0.51
N LYS A 130 2.39 17.76 -0.77
CA LYS A 130 1.10 18.25 -0.25
C LYS A 130 0.47 17.17 0.63
N PRO A 131 0.69 17.23 1.95
CA PRO A 131 0.13 16.25 2.89
C PRO A 131 -1.37 16.07 2.73
N SER A 132 -1.87 14.87 3.00
CA SER A 132 -3.31 14.60 2.90
C SER A 132 -4.05 15.07 4.15
N THR A 133 -5.19 15.72 3.98
CA THR A 133 -6.08 16.07 5.11
C THR A 133 -7.17 15.03 5.32
N ARG A 134 -7.17 13.94 4.54
CA ARG A 134 -8.22 12.93 4.58
C ARG A 134 -7.93 11.86 5.63
N MET A 135 -8.93 11.59 6.46
CA MET A 135 -8.85 10.56 7.50
C MET A 135 -8.76 9.14 6.93
N ASP A 136 -9.36 8.88 5.76
CA ASP A 136 -9.33 7.54 5.15
C ASP A 136 -7.91 7.15 4.74
N GLU A 137 -7.13 8.08 4.18
CA GLU A 137 -5.72 7.86 3.87
C GLU A 137 -4.87 7.67 5.13
N ALA A 138 -5.17 8.43 6.19
CA ALA A 138 -4.50 8.31 7.48
C ALA A 138 -4.66 6.90 8.09
N PHE A 139 -5.89 6.40 8.19
CA PHE A 139 -6.14 5.06 8.71
C PHE A 139 -5.57 3.96 7.80
N LYS A 140 -5.58 4.13 6.47
CA LYS A 140 -4.88 3.20 5.56
C LYS A 140 -3.39 3.15 5.84
N ALA A 141 -2.74 4.28 6.15
CA ALA A 141 -1.33 4.31 6.52
C ALA A 141 -1.06 3.52 7.82
N PHE A 142 -1.90 3.67 8.85
CA PHE A 142 -1.81 2.87 10.08
C PHE A 142 -2.05 1.38 9.85
N ILE A 143 -3.05 1.03 9.03
CA ILE A 143 -3.31 -0.37 8.66
C ILE A 143 -2.08 -0.97 8.00
N MET A 144 -1.47 -0.27 7.04
CA MET A 144 -0.30 -0.79 6.33
C MET A 144 0.94 -0.91 7.22
N LEU A 145 1.21 0.09 8.06
CA LEU A 145 2.32 0.05 9.00
C LEU A 145 2.14 -1.06 10.04
N GLY A 146 0.98 -1.10 10.70
CA GLY A 146 0.68 -2.07 11.76
C GLY A 146 0.62 -3.50 11.24
N SER A 147 0.04 -3.72 10.06
CA SER A 147 0.00 -5.05 9.45
C SER A 147 1.40 -5.58 9.14
N ALA A 148 2.32 -4.73 8.66
CA ALA A 148 3.70 -5.15 8.40
C ALA A 148 4.42 -5.60 9.70
N ILE A 149 4.26 -4.84 10.79
CA ILE A 149 4.84 -5.17 12.10
C ILE A 149 4.26 -6.48 12.64
N ILE A 150 2.93 -6.61 12.63
CA ILE A 150 2.28 -7.81 13.14
C ILE A 150 2.66 -9.03 12.30
N TYR A 151 2.71 -8.91 10.98
CA TYR A 151 3.10 -10.03 10.11
C TYR A 151 4.54 -10.44 10.29
N ALA A 152 5.46 -9.50 10.47
CA ALA A 152 6.84 -9.82 10.82
C ALA A 152 6.88 -10.64 12.12
N GLY A 153 6.18 -10.19 13.17
CA GLY A 153 6.13 -10.94 14.44
C GLY A 153 5.46 -12.31 14.35
N VAL A 154 4.39 -12.46 13.57
CA VAL A 154 3.62 -13.71 13.45
C VAL A 154 4.30 -14.74 12.53
N LEU A 155 4.89 -14.28 11.42
CA LEU A 155 5.41 -15.18 10.37
C LEU A 155 6.91 -15.42 10.48
N LEU A 156 7.67 -14.47 11.02
CA LEU A 156 9.13 -14.54 11.14
C LEU A 156 9.59 -14.65 12.61
N GLY A 157 8.77 -14.24 13.57
CA GLY A 157 9.12 -14.26 14.99
C GLY A 157 9.17 -15.68 15.61
N PRO A 158 9.81 -15.83 16.78
CA PRO A 158 9.99 -17.12 17.45
C PRO A 158 8.70 -17.66 18.12
N TRP A 159 7.63 -16.88 18.14
CA TRP A 159 6.40 -17.22 18.88
C TRP A 159 5.44 -18.06 18.06
N GLY A 160 5.66 -19.38 18.05
CA GLY A 160 4.78 -20.35 17.37
C GLY A 160 3.31 -20.22 17.74
N MET A 161 3.00 -19.88 19.00
CA MET A 161 1.62 -19.66 19.48
C MET A 161 0.86 -18.60 18.68
N PHE A 162 1.51 -17.49 18.30
CA PHE A 162 0.85 -16.43 17.52
C PHE A 162 0.61 -16.87 16.09
N LYS A 163 1.54 -17.63 15.53
CA LYS A 163 1.38 -18.27 14.23
C LYS A 163 0.20 -19.24 14.26
N ASP A 164 0.15 -20.15 15.23
CA ASP A 164 -0.94 -21.12 15.33
C ASP A 164 -2.30 -20.44 15.52
N ALA A 165 -2.38 -19.40 16.36
CA ALA A 165 -3.59 -18.61 16.53
C ALA A 165 -4.04 -17.94 15.21
N ALA A 166 -3.10 -17.44 14.40
CA ALA A 166 -3.40 -16.82 13.12
C ALA A 166 -3.83 -17.81 12.03
N TYR A 167 -3.43 -19.09 12.11
CA TYR A 167 -3.79 -20.12 11.12
C TYR A 167 -5.12 -20.81 11.43
N ASN A 168 -5.48 -20.95 12.72
CA ASN A 168 -6.68 -21.65 13.15
C ASN A 168 -7.95 -20.79 13.04
N VAL A 169 -8.28 -20.35 11.83
CA VAL A 169 -9.44 -19.48 11.53
C VAL A 169 -10.74 -20.11 12.06
N GLY A 170 -11.50 -19.32 12.84
CA GLY A 170 -12.76 -19.75 13.46
C GLY A 170 -12.62 -20.32 14.88
N SER A 171 -11.41 -20.55 15.37
CA SER A 171 -11.16 -20.92 16.78
C SER A 171 -11.22 -19.72 17.73
N SER A 172 -11.40 -19.96 19.02
CA SER A 172 -11.30 -18.92 20.07
C SER A 172 -9.95 -18.18 20.03
N SER A 173 -8.86 -18.90 19.77
CA SER A 173 -7.51 -18.32 19.63
C SER A 173 -7.42 -17.35 18.45
N TRP A 174 -8.07 -17.66 17.33
CA TRP A 174 -8.11 -16.76 16.17
C TRP A 174 -8.95 -15.51 16.46
N PHE A 175 -10.07 -15.62 17.18
CA PHE A 175 -10.85 -14.43 17.58
C PHE A 175 -10.05 -13.51 18.49
N ILE A 176 -9.29 -14.05 19.45
CA ILE A 176 -8.37 -13.28 20.29
C ILE A 176 -7.31 -12.59 19.43
N TYR A 177 -6.68 -13.33 18.51
CA TYR A 177 -5.73 -12.76 17.54
C TYR A 177 -6.34 -11.62 16.74
N ALA A 178 -7.55 -11.79 16.21
CA ALA A 178 -8.24 -10.77 15.42
C ALA A 178 -8.59 -9.52 16.24
N ILE A 179 -9.05 -9.68 17.47
CA ILE A 179 -9.33 -8.56 18.39
C ILE A 179 -8.05 -7.80 18.69
N VAL A 180 -6.96 -8.50 19.05
CA VAL A 180 -5.67 -7.88 19.34
C VAL A 180 -5.12 -7.17 18.11
N PHE A 181 -5.19 -7.80 16.93
CA PHE A 181 -4.78 -7.21 15.65
C PHE A 181 -5.51 -5.89 15.37
N LEU A 182 -6.85 -5.90 15.48
CA LEU A 182 -7.68 -4.72 15.27
C LEU A 182 -7.44 -3.65 16.33
N ALA A 183 -7.29 -4.03 17.60
CA ALA A 183 -7.00 -3.11 18.69
C ALA A 183 -5.65 -2.40 18.48
N ILE A 184 -4.62 -3.13 18.07
CA ILE A 184 -3.31 -2.53 17.77
C ILE A 184 -3.42 -1.50 16.65
N ILE A 185 -4.08 -1.86 15.54
CA ILE A 185 -4.14 -1.01 14.34
C ILE A 185 -5.06 0.21 14.51
N PHE A 186 -6.22 0.06 15.15
CA PHE A 186 -7.23 1.11 15.22
C PHE A 186 -7.21 1.90 16.53
N VAL A 187 -6.63 1.35 17.60
CA VAL A 187 -6.62 1.98 18.93
C VAL A 187 -5.20 2.32 19.36
N VAL A 188 -4.31 1.33 19.45
CA VAL A 188 -2.97 1.54 20.02
C VAL A 188 -2.11 2.44 19.14
N LEU A 189 -1.93 2.08 17.86
CA LEU A 189 -1.06 2.85 16.96
C LEU A 189 -1.58 4.28 16.72
N PRO A 190 -2.86 4.51 16.39
CA PRO A 190 -3.40 5.86 16.26
C PRO A 190 -3.43 6.60 17.60
N GLY A 191 -3.72 5.91 18.70
CA GLY A 191 -3.76 6.49 20.05
C GLY A 191 -2.41 7.06 20.46
N LEU A 192 -1.34 6.25 20.38
CA LEU A 192 0.03 6.70 20.65
C LEU A 192 0.44 7.85 19.73
N PHE A 193 0.07 7.79 18.44
CA PHE A 193 0.32 8.87 17.50
C PHE A 193 -0.41 10.16 17.90
N THR A 194 -1.69 10.07 18.32
CA THR A 194 -2.47 11.23 18.78
C THR A 194 -1.90 11.86 20.04
N LEU A 195 -1.46 11.05 21.02
CA LEU A 195 -0.84 11.55 22.25
C LEU A 195 0.41 12.39 21.96
N GLY A 196 1.24 11.95 20.99
CA GLY A 196 2.42 12.69 20.58
C GLY A 196 2.10 14.07 19.98
N ILE A 197 1.03 14.17 19.17
CA ILE A 197 0.68 15.41 18.46
C ILE A 197 -0.22 16.37 19.26
N GLN A 198 -0.88 15.88 20.31
CA GLN A 198 -1.79 16.68 21.16
C GLN A 198 -1.05 17.74 21.98
N THR A 199 0.25 17.52 22.25
CA THR A 199 1.09 18.41 23.07
C THR A 199 1.35 19.79 22.44
N ALA A 200 1.10 19.96 21.14
CA ALA A 200 1.30 21.23 20.45
C ALA A 200 0.01 22.07 20.42
N LYS A 201 0.05 23.27 21.03
CA LYS A 201 -0.98 24.31 20.82
C LYS A 201 -0.97 24.71 19.34
N ASN A 202 -2.11 24.62 18.68
CA ASN A 202 -2.24 24.98 17.26
C ASN A 202 -3.66 25.45 16.94
N THR A 203 -3.77 26.28 15.92
CA THR A 203 -5.02 26.82 15.35
C THR A 203 -5.79 25.77 14.55
N LEU A 204 -5.13 24.75 14.01
CA LEU A 204 -5.75 23.69 13.21
C LEU A 204 -6.42 22.60 14.07
N SER A 205 -7.56 22.10 13.58
CA SER A 205 -8.30 21.01 14.24
C SER A 205 -7.44 19.75 14.41
N LEU A 206 -7.63 19.01 15.50
CA LEU A 206 -6.86 17.78 15.77
C LEU A 206 -6.97 16.78 14.60
N LYS A 207 -8.14 16.67 13.98
CA LYS A 207 -8.38 15.77 12.83
C LYS A 207 -7.50 16.11 11.62
N GLN A 208 -7.40 17.40 11.27
CA GLN A 208 -6.56 17.84 10.15
C GLN A 208 -5.06 17.63 10.44
N ARG A 209 -4.64 17.90 11.68
CA ARG A 209 -3.25 17.65 12.11
C ARG A 209 -2.91 16.17 12.04
N PHE A 210 -3.78 15.34 12.58
CA PHE A 210 -3.64 13.89 12.56
C PHE A 210 -3.51 13.36 11.13
N ALA A 211 -4.44 13.73 10.24
CA ALA A 211 -4.41 13.29 8.85
C ALA A 211 -3.14 13.77 8.12
N SER A 212 -2.80 15.05 8.24
CA SER A 212 -1.61 15.62 7.57
C SER A 212 -0.32 14.92 8.01
N LEU A 213 -0.09 14.81 9.32
CA LEU A 213 1.12 14.21 9.88
C LEU A 213 1.22 12.71 9.62
N SER A 214 0.08 12.01 9.50
CA SER A 214 0.07 10.57 9.18
C SER A 214 0.64 10.26 7.79
N THR A 215 0.75 11.26 6.90
CA THR A 215 1.41 11.13 5.59
C THR A 215 2.85 10.60 5.73
N ALA A 216 3.54 10.91 6.84
CA ALA A 216 4.89 10.39 7.12
C ALA A 216 4.92 8.86 7.31
N LEU A 217 3.82 8.24 7.73
CA LEU A 217 3.73 6.80 7.94
C LEU A 217 3.68 6.02 6.62
N ILE A 218 3.30 6.65 5.52
CA ILE A 218 3.18 6.02 4.20
C ILE A 218 4.54 5.50 3.70
N PRO A 219 5.60 6.34 3.57
CA PRO A 219 6.91 5.85 3.16
C PRO A 219 7.52 4.86 4.16
N LEU A 220 7.26 5.04 5.46
CA LEU A 220 7.73 4.11 6.49
C LEU A 220 7.11 2.71 6.31
N GLY A 221 5.78 2.66 6.21
CA GLY A 221 5.04 1.42 6.01
C GLY A 221 5.45 0.73 4.70
N LEU A 222 5.65 1.48 3.62
CA LEU A 222 6.15 0.94 2.35
C LEU A 222 7.49 0.21 2.55
N MET A 223 8.44 0.84 3.23
CA MET A 223 9.76 0.25 3.45
C MET A 223 9.72 -0.93 4.44
N PHE A 224 8.78 -0.95 5.39
CA PHE A 224 8.56 -2.11 6.25
C PHE A 224 8.07 -3.31 5.44
N TRP A 225 7.14 -3.09 4.51
CA TRP A 225 6.67 -4.14 3.59
C TRP A 225 7.79 -4.64 2.66
N VAL A 226 8.65 -3.74 2.18
CA VAL A 226 9.84 -4.12 1.40
C VAL A 226 10.77 -4.99 2.25
N ALA A 227 11.13 -4.55 3.46
CA ALA A 227 12.02 -5.29 4.36
C ALA A 227 11.45 -6.67 4.74
N PHE A 228 10.15 -6.73 5.05
CA PHE A 228 9.43 -7.98 5.31
C PHE A 228 9.45 -8.92 4.09
N SER A 229 9.18 -8.39 2.89
CA SER A 229 9.15 -9.20 1.66
C SER A 229 10.53 -9.72 1.26
N LEU A 230 11.59 -8.98 1.58
CA LEU A 230 12.98 -9.40 1.33
C LEU A 230 13.32 -10.74 1.99
N SER A 231 12.81 -11.01 3.20
CA SER A 231 12.98 -12.31 3.89
C SER A 231 12.48 -13.47 3.05
N PHE A 232 11.35 -13.31 2.36
CA PHE A 232 10.77 -14.36 1.52
C PHE A 232 11.45 -14.43 0.16
N VAL A 233 11.71 -13.29 -0.48
CA VAL A 233 12.27 -13.24 -1.83
C VAL A 233 13.70 -13.78 -1.85
N LEU A 234 14.59 -13.25 -1.00
CA LEU A 234 16.01 -13.61 -1.01
C LEU A 234 16.26 -15.06 -0.59
N THR A 235 15.43 -15.59 0.31
CA THR A 235 15.51 -16.99 0.77
C THR A 235 14.99 -17.99 -0.27
N ASN A 236 14.10 -17.56 -1.18
CA ASN A 236 13.45 -18.42 -2.18
C ASN A 236 13.90 -18.14 -3.63
N VAL A 237 15.01 -17.43 -3.85
CA VAL A 237 15.49 -17.12 -5.20
C VAL A 237 15.76 -18.37 -6.04
N SER A 238 16.22 -19.46 -5.41
CA SER A 238 16.44 -20.74 -6.11
C SER A 238 15.17 -21.30 -6.76
N TYR A 239 13.98 -21.04 -6.19
CA TYR A 239 12.71 -21.44 -6.81
C TYR A 239 12.39 -20.67 -8.08
N ILE A 240 12.91 -19.45 -8.27
CA ILE A 240 12.64 -18.66 -9.48
C ILE A 240 13.20 -19.39 -10.71
N PHE A 241 14.39 -19.98 -10.60
CA PHE A 241 15.01 -20.72 -11.70
C PHE A 241 14.30 -22.04 -12.00
N ALA A 242 13.82 -22.73 -10.97
CA ALA A 242 13.00 -23.93 -11.16
C ALA A 242 11.66 -23.58 -11.83
N ALA A 243 10.97 -22.55 -11.33
CA ALA A 243 9.69 -22.09 -11.86
C ALA A 243 9.78 -21.52 -13.29
N LEU A 244 10.91 -20.90 -13.67
CA LEU A 244 11.12 -20.47 -15.06
C LEU A 244 11.34 -21.65 -16.01
N SER A 245 11.94 -22.75 -15.53
CA SER A 245 12.20 -23.95 -16.34
C SER A 245 10.96 -24.82 -16.52
N ASP A 246 10.08 -24.87 -15.51
CA ASP A 246 8.76 -25.51 -15.57
C ASP A 246 7.62 -24.60 -15.06
N PRO A 247 7.21 -23.60 -15.85
CA PRO A 247 6.24 -22.59 -15.41
C PRO A 247 4.84 -23.13 -15.17
N LEU A 248 4.49 -24.26 -15.80
CA LEU A 248 3.17 -24.87 -15.69
C LEU A 248 3.17 -26.14 -14.83
N GLY A 249 4.33 -26.59 -14.34
CA GLY A 249 4.46 -27.86 -13.62
C GLY A 249 4.11 -29.07 -14.49
N LEU A 250 4.23 -28.94 -15.82
CA LEU A 250 3.87 -29.99 -16.78
C LEU A 250 5.07 -30.92 -17.09
N GLY A 251 6.15 -30.80 -16.32
CA GLY A 251 7.39 -31.55 -16.54
C GLY A 251 8.28 -30.91 -17.60
N TRP A 252 8.12 -29.60 -17.86
CA TRP A 252 9.02 -28.88 -18.77
C TRP A 252 10.39 -28.69 -18.13
N ASN A 253 11.41 -28.48 -18.96
CA ASN A 253 12.75 -28.14 -18.47
C ASN A 253 13.47 -27.21 -19.45
N LEU A 254 12.88 -26.04 -19.67
CA LEU A 254 13.34 -25.07 -20.69
C LEU A 254 14.79 -24.63 -20.50
N PHE A 255 15.27 -24.57 -19.25
CA PHE A 255 16.59 -24.06 -18.90
C PHE A 255 17.49 -25.10 -18.21
N GLY A 256 17.07 -26.37 -18.14
CA GLY A 256 17.83 -27.41 -17.44
C GLY A 256 17.72 -27.37 -15.91
N THR A 257 17.01 -26.39 -15.34
CA THR A 257 16.95 -26.11 -13.90
C THR A 257 15.67 -26.58 -13.21
N ALA A 258 14.79 -27.34 -13.86
CA ALA A 258 13.50 -27.74 -13.27
C ALA A 258 13.66 -28.57 -11.99
N ASN A 259 14.75 -29.34 -11.87
CA ASN A 259 15.03 -30.21 -10.72
C ASN A 259 16.03 -29.62 -9.72
N THR A 260 16.37 -28.33 -9.80
CA THR A 260 17.28 -27.73 -8.81
C THR A 260 16.63 -27.74 -7.44
N ALA A 261 17.26 -28.43 -6.49
CA ALA A 261 16.82 -28.44 -5.10
C ALA A 261 16.88 -27.02 -4.51
N TRP A 262 15.94 -26.71 -3.63
CA TRP A 262 15.94 -25.44 -2.93
C TRP A 262 17.24 -25.27 -2.12
N GLN A 263 17.90 -24.13 -2.33
CA GLN A 263 19.04 -23.70 -1.54
C GLN A 263 18.91 -22.21 -1.21
N PRO A 264 19.20 -21.80 0.04
CA PRO A 264 19.16 -20.39 0.44
C PRO A 264 20.42 -19.67 -0.06
N MET A 265 20.34 -19.03 -1.23
CA MET A 265 21.53 -18.47 -1.91
C MET A 265 21.96 -17.07 -1.42
N LEU A 266 21.03 -16.26 -0.89
CA LEU A 266 21.24 -14.82 -0.65
C LEU A 266 21.06 -14.40 0.81
N THR A 267 21.24 -15.33 1.75
CA THR A 267 21.04 -15.08 3.19
C THR A 267 22.04 -14.08 3.77
N SER A 268 23.27 -14.01 3.22
CA SER A 268 24.29 -13.05 3.67
C SER A 268 23.93 -11.58 3.38
N ILE A 269 23.14 -11.32 2.33
CA ILE A 269 22.71 -9.97 1.94
C ILE A 269 21.39 -9.57 2.62
N LEU A 270 20.67 -10.53 3.20
CA LEU A 270 19.35 -10.29 3.77
C LEU A 270 19.36 -9.23 4.88
N ALA A 271 20.13 -9.46 5.94
CA ALA A 271 20.23 -8.53 7.07
C ALA A 271 20.67 -7.10 6.68
N PRO A 272 21.75 -6.90 5.87
CA PRO A 272 22.12 -5.55 5.44
C PRO A 272 21.07 -4.91 4.53
N ALA A 273 20.43 -5.66 3.63
CA ALA A 273 19.39 -5.13 2.76
C ALA A 273 18.13 -4.71 3.54
N GLN A 274 17.71 -5.49 4.54
CA GLN A 274 16.61 -5.12 5.44
C GLN A 274 16.94 -3.89 6.28
N THR A 275 18.15 -3.83 6.84
CA THR A 275 18.61 -2.67 7.62
C THR A 275 18.63 -1.41 6.75
N LEU A 276 19.15 -1.48 5.53
CA LEU A 276 19.14 -0.37 4.57
C LEU A 276 17.72 0.06 4.22
N ALA A 277 16.80 -0.89 4.01
CA ALA A 277 15.41 -0.59 3.74
C ALA A 277 14.74 0.15 4.91
N LEU A 278 14.92 -0.33 6.15
CA LEU A 278 14.32 0.25 7.35
C LEU A 278 14.90 1.63 7.69
N VAL A 279 16.23 1.78 7.65
CA VAL A 279 16.90 3.08 7.89
C VAL A 279 16.55 4.08 6.78
N GLY A 280 16.54 3.65 5.52
CA GLY A 280 16.11 4.47 4.39
C GLY A 280 14.66 4.94 4.54
N GLY A 281 13.77 4.04 4.98
CA GLY A 281 12.38 4.34 5.30
C GLY A 281 12.21 5.35 6.43
N LEU A 282 13.01 5.22 7.51
CA LEU A 282 13.01 6.18 8.61
C LEU A 282 13.46 7.58 8.16
N ILE A 283 14.55 7.68 7.39
CA ILE A 283 15.05 8.96 6.87
C ILE A 283 14.00 9.60 5.96
N TRP A 284 13.38 8.82 5.08
CA TRP A 284 12.35 9.31 4.16
C TRP A 284 11.08 9.75 4.89
N SER A 285 10.65 8.99 5.89
CA SER A 285 9.54 9.34 6.78
C SER A 285 9.84 10.62 7.57
N ALA A 286 11.04 10.77 8.13
CA ALA A 286 11.43 11.96 8.88
C ALA A 286 11.41 13.23 8.01
N ARG A 287 11.91 13.15 6.76
CA ARG A 287 11.82 14.25 5.79
C ARG A 287 10.36 14.59 5.44
N THR A 288 9.52 13.58 5.31
CA THR A 288 8.08 13.76 5.04
C THR A 288 7.36 14.38 6.23
N ALA A 289 7.70 13.96 7.46
CA ALA A 289 7.20 14.53 8.70
C ALA A 289 7.58 16.00 8.84
N GLN A 290 8.82 16.38 8.53
CA GLN A 290 9.28 17.78 8.53
C GLN A 290 8.46 18.65 7.58
N LYS A 291 8.22 18.17 6.35
CA LYS A 291 7.38 18.89 5.38
C LYS A 291 5.93 19.03 5.86
N ALA A 292 5.33 17.93 6.31
CA ALA A 292 3.95 17.94 6.80
C ALA A 292 3.77 18.81 8.05
N ALA A 293 4.76 18.81 8.94
CA ALA A 293 4.77 19.64 10.13
C ALA A 293 4.95 21.14 9.79
N GLY A 294 5.73 21.46 8.75
CA GLY A 294 5.87 22.83 8.22
C GLY A 294 4.55 23.41 7.70
N GLU A 295 3.79 22.63 6.91
CA GLU A 295 2.46 23.02 6.41
C GLU A 295 1.46 23.28 7.54
N VAL A 296 1.54 22.47 8.61
CA VAL A 296 0.62 22.52 9.75
C VAL A 296 1.14 23.43 10.88
N LYS A 297 2.35 23.99 10.76
CA LYS A 297 3.04 24.82 11.77
C LYS A 297 3.17 24.13 13.14
N VAL A 298 3.58 22.87 13.16
CA VAL A 298 3.83 22.09 14.39
C VAL A 298 5.26 21.55 14.41
N SER A 299 5.72 21.09 15.58
CA SER A 299 6.99 20.39 15.66
C SER A 299 6.89 19.00 15.01
N PRO A 300 7.84 18.59 14.15
CA PRO A 300 7.88 17.24 13.59
C PRO A 300 8.42 16.20 14.58
N ILE A 301 9.01 16.62 15.70
CA ILE A 301 9.73 15.75 16.65
C ILE A 301 8.87 14.57 17.14
N PRO A 302 7.61 14.74 17.58
CA PRO A 302 6.82 13.62 18.08
C PRO A 302 6.59 12.54 17.02
N VAL A 303 6.40 12.95 15.76
CA VAL A 303 6.19 12.03 14.64
C VAL A 303 7.49 11.30 14.30
N ILE A 304 8.63 11.98 14.33
CA ILE A 304 9.94 11.36 14.10
C ILE A 304 10.25 10.34 15.20
N ILE A 305 9.99 10.68 16.46
CA ILE A 305 10.15 9.75 17.60
C ILE A 305 9.25 8.53 17.42
N TYR A 306 7.98 8.73 17.04
CA TYR A 306 7.06 7.63 16.76
C TYR A 306 7.60 6.71 15.64
N CYS A 307 8.07 7.29 14.54
CA CYS A 307 8.65 6.52 13.43
C CYS A 307 9.93 5.79 13.84
N PHE A 308 10.77 6.41 14.68
CA PHE A 308 11.97 5.80 15.23
C PHE A 308 11.62 4.58 16.09
N ILE A 309 10.69 4.72 17.03
CA ILE A 309 10.23 3.61 17.89
C ILE A 309 9.68 2.46 17.04
N ALA A 310 8.83 2.76 16.05
CA ALA A 310 8.29 1.75 15.14
C ALA A 310 9.40 1.05 14.33
N THR A 311 10.42 1.79 13.89
CA THR A 311 11.56 1.25 13.13
C THR A 311 12.43 0.37 14.00
N SER A 312 12.72 0.78 15.23
CA SER A 312 13.48 -0.02 16.20
C SER A 312 12.76 -1.32 16.54
N LEU A 313 11.44 -1.28 16.70
CA LEU A 313 10.62 -2.49 16.88
C LEU A 313 10.73 -3.41 15.65
N MET A 314 10.61 -2.87 14.44
CA MET A 314 10.71 -3.66 13.21
C MET A 314 12.11 -4.26 13.01
N LEU A 315 13.18 -3.52 13.36
CA LEU A 315 14.55 -4.02 13.34
C LEU A 315 14.71 -5.19 14.30
N TRP A 316 14.22 -5.07 15.54
CA TRP A 316 14.26 -6.15 16.53
C TRP A 316 13.44 -7.38 16.13
N LEU A 317 12.38 -7.21 15.34
CA LEU A 317 11.58 -8.32 14.83
C LEU A 317 12.24 -9.07 13.66
N LEU A 318 13.09 -8.39 12.87
CA LEU A 318 13.67 -8.97 11.65
C LEU A 318 15.13 -9.44 11.81
N LEU A 319 15.87 -8.88 12.77
CA LEU A 319 17.30 -9.16 13.02
C LEU A 319 17.48 -9.91 14.34
#